data_AF-E6U463-F1
#
_entry.id   AF-E6U463-F1
#
_cell.length_a   1.000
_cell.length_b   1.000
_cell.length_c   1.000
_cell.angle_alpha   90.00
_cell.angle_beta   90.00
_cell.angle_gamma   90.00
#
_symmetry.space_group_name_H-M   'P 1'
#
loop_
_entity.id
_entity.type
_entity.pdbx_description
1 polymer ?
#
loop_
_entity_poly.entity_id
_entity_poly.type
_entity_poly.pdbx_seq_one_letter_code
_entity_poly.pdbx_strand_id
1 'polypeptide(L)'
;MAILPISDYPAPASDKSQAQVLTERKAELNQRLQTLQQSALPAGEKERISASIGDQIHTTEQQRQHKLREASNKEKQQSAEARQVQQAQAVRLEDDDARAKARRSLDTRA
;
A
#
# COMPACT_ATOMS: atom_id res chain seq x y z
N MET A 1 4.26 -23.67 32.89
CA MET A 1 3.13 -22.90 32.33
C MET A 1 3.61 -22.29 31.02
N ALA A 2 3.14 -22.79 29.89
CA ALA A 2 3.50 -22.25 28.58
C ALA A 2 2.50 -21.13 28.23
N ILE A 3 3.01 -19.92 28.03
CA ILE A 3 2.23 -18.79 27.51
C ILE A 3 2.13 -19.05 26.00
N LEU A 4 0.97 -19.50 25.54
CA LEU A 4 0.66 -19.48 24.10
C LEU A 4 0.65 -18.01 23.66
N PRO A 5 1.48 -17.58 22.69
CA PRO A 5 1.38 -16.24 22.17
C PRO A 5 0.00 -16.07 21.53
N ILE A 6 -0.76 -15.15 22.08
CA ILE A 6 -2.10 -14.79 21.63
C ILE A 6 -1.96 -14.09 20.27
N SER A 7 -2.77 -14.57 19.34
CA SER A 7 -3.20 -13.91 18.09
C SER A 7 -2.26 -13.96 16.89
N ASP A 8 -2.48 -15.00 16.09
CA ASP A 8 -2.56 -14.95 14.63
C ASP A 8 -3.65 -13.95 14.15
N TYR A 9 -3.57 -12.68 14.58
CA TYR A 9 -4.24 -11.62 13.86
C TYR A 9 -3.42 -11.41 12.60
N PRO A 10 -3.96 -11.62 11.38
CA PRO A 10 -3.19 -11.28 10.20
C PRO A 10 -2.82 -9.81 10.31
N ALA A 11 -1.53 -9.52 10.24
CA ALA A 11 -0.99 -8.17 10.14
C ALA A 11 -1.85 -7.38 9.13
N PRO A 12 -2.13 -6.09 9.38
CA PRO A 12 -2.99 -5.31 8.49
C PRO A 12 -2.50 -5.51 7.06
N ALA A 13 -3.30 -6.19 6.25
CA ALA A 13 -2.91 -6.58 4.92
C ALA A 13 -2.44 -5.32 4.20
N SER A 14 -1.26 -5.37 3.57
CA SER A 14 -0.65 -4.20 2.92
C SER A 14 -1.68 -3.47 2.06
N ASP A 15 -1.56 -2.16 1.85
CA ASP A 15 -2.56 -1.43 1.04
C ASP A 15 -2.76 -2.06 -0.36
N LYS A 16 -1.72 -2.72 -0.91
CA LYS A 16 -1.80 -3.55 -2.13
C LYS A 16 -2.68 -4.79 -1.94
N SER A 17 -2.54 -5.49 -0.81
CA SER A 17 -3.40 -6.62 -0.44
C SER A 17 -4.85 -6.17 -0.23
N GLN A 18 -5.10 -5.00 0.34
CA GLN A 18 -6.47 -4.45 0.45
C GLN A 18 -7.07 -4.10 -0.92
N ALA A 19 -6.28 -3.53 -1.83
CA ALA A 19 -6.71 -3.30 -3.21
C ALA A 19 -7.04 -4.62 -3.94
N GLN A 20 -6.33 -5.71 -3.62
CA GLN A 20 -6.61 -7.04 -4.16
C GLN A 20 -7.93 -7.61 -3.63
N VAL A 21 -8.20 -7.51 -2.32
CA VAL A 21 -9.49 -7.89 -1.73
C VAL A 21 -10.66 -7.12 -2.37
N LEU A 22 -10.49 -5.82 -2.63
CA LEU A 22 -11.51 -5.02 -3.34
C LEU A 22 -11.71 -5.46 -4.79
N THR A 23 -10.66 -5.97 -5.44
CA THR A 23 -10.76 -6.54 -6.79
C THR A 23 -11.59 -7.82 -6.79
N GLU A 24 -11.36 -8.71 -5.83
CA GLU A 24 -12.16 -9.93 -5.65
C GLU A 24 -13.61 -9.60 -5.31
N ARG A 25 -13.84 -8.62 -4.44
CA ARG A 25 -15.18 -8.16 -4.09
C ARG A 25 -15.94 -7.62 -5.31
N LYS A 26 -15.27 -6.85 -6.17
CA LYS A 26 -15.85 -6.37 -7.43
C LYS A 26 -16.21 -7.54 -8.36
N ALA A 27 -15.34 -8.55 -8.46
CA ALA A 27 -15.62 -9.74 -9.27
C ALA A 27 -16.86 -10.50 -8.75
N GLU A 28 -16.99 -10.66 -7.43
CA GLU A 28 -18.16 -11.25 -6.79
C GLU A 28 -19.45 -10.46 -7.09
N LEU A 29 -19.40 -9.13 -7.00
CA LEU A 29 -20.56 -8.27 -7.33
C LEU A 29 -20.96 -8.39 -8.81
N ASN A 30 -19.99 -8.45 -9.72
CA ASN A 30 -20.27 -8.69 -11.14
C ASN A 30 -20.91 -10.06 -11.38
N GLN A 31 -20.46 -11.11 -10.69
CA GLN A 31 -21.10 -12.43 -10.78
C GLN A 31 -22.54 -12.38 -10.25
N ARG A 32 -22.78 -11.72 -9.11
CA ARG A 32 -24.14 -11.53 -8.56
C ARG A 32 -25.04 -10.81 -9.56
N LEU A 33 -24.53 -9.80 -10.27
CA LEU A 33 -25.28 -9.09 -11.31
C LEU A 33 -25.64 -10.03 -12.48
N GLN A 34 -24.72 -10.88 -12.93
CA GLN A 34 -24.99 -11.88 -13.96
C GLN A 34 -26.04 -12.91 -13.52
N THR A 35 -25.93 -13.43 -12.30
CA THR A 35 -26.93 -14.35 -11.73
C THR A 35 -28.30 -13.69 -11.63
N LEU A 36 -28.35 -12.41 -11.22
CA LEU A 36 -29.59 -11.64 -11.15
C LEU A 36 -30.25 -11.51 -12.51
N GLN A 37 -29.48 -11.24 -13.57
CA GLN A 37 -30.02 -11.14 -14.93
C GLN A 37 -30.67 -12.45 -15.39
N GLN A 38 -30.09 -13.60 -15.01
CA GLN A 38 -30.59 -14.94 -15.32
C GLN A 38 -31.72 -15.42 -14.40
N SER A 39 -31.98 -14.72 -13.29
CA SER A 39 -33.03 -15.11 -12.33
C SER A 39 -34.44 -14.96 -12.91
N ALA A 40 -35.44 -15.60 -12.29
CA ALA A 40 -36.85 -15.47 -12.67
C ALA A 40 -37.54 -14.22 -12.09
N LEU A 41 -36.77 -13.27 -11.51
CA LEU A 41 -37.34 -12.10 -10.86
C LEU A 41 -38.07 -11.15 -11.83
N PRO A 42 -39.12 -10.44 -11.37
CA PRO A 42 -39.77 -9.39 -12.14
C PRO A 42 -38.78 -8.31 -12.58
N ALA A 43 -38.99 -7.74 -13.78
CA ALA A 43 -38.07 -6.75 -14.36
C ALA A 43 -37.82 -5.54 -13.44
N GLY A 44 -38.87 -5.01 -12.79
CA GLY A 44 -38.72 -3.87 -11.86
C GLY A 44 -37.93 -4.18 -10.60
N GLU A 45 -37.97 -5.43 -10.11
CA GLU A 45 -37.13 -5.86 -8.98
C GLU A 45 -35.68 -6.07 -9.42
N LYS A 46 -35.46 -6.68 -10.60
CA LYS A 46 -34.13 -6.81 -11.20
C LYS A 46 -33.46 -5.45 -11.40
N GLU A 47 -34.18 -4.45 -11.86
CA GLU A 47 -33.65 -3.11 -12.09
C GLU A 47 -33.16 -2.47 -10.77
N ARG A 48 -33.99 -2.52 -9.72
CA ARG A 48 -33.62 -1.99 -8.40
C ARG A 48 -32.39 -2.67 -7.80
N ILE A 49 -32.36 -4.00 -7.86
CA ILE A 49 -31.23 -4.77 -7.32
C ILE A 49 -29.98 -4.55 -8.19
N SER A 50 -30.12 -4.48 -9.52
CA SER A 50 -29.01 -4.18 -10.43
C SER A 50 -28.40 -2.80 -10.17
N ALA A 51 -29.25 -1.79 -9.94
CA ALA A 51 -28.79 -0.44 -9.58
C ALA A 51 -27.99 -0.46 -8.27
N SER A 52 -28.52 -1.12 -7.23
CA SER A 52 -27.83 -1.25 -5.94
C SER A 52 -26.48 -1.98 -6.06
N ILE A 53 -26.41 -3.06 -6.85
CA ILE A 53 -25.13 -3.76 -7.13
C ILE A 53 -24.18 -2.85 -7.92
N GLY A 54 -24.70 -2.06 -8.86
CA GLY A 54 -23.94 -1.07 -9.62
C GLY A 54 -23.29 -0.02 -8.73
N ASP A 55 -24.03 0.53 -7.77
CA ASP A 55 -23.51 1.49 -6.78
C ASP A 55 -22.40 0.87 -5.90
N GLN A 56 -22.58 -0.39 -5.50
CA GLN A 56 -21.58 -1.14 -4.74
C GLN A 56 -20.30 -1.37 -5.56
N ILE A 57 -20.42 -1.72 -6.84
CA ILE A 57 -19.27 -1.85 -7.76
C ILE A 57 -18.53 -0.52 -7.88
N HIS A 58 -19.25 0.58 -8.06
CA HIS A 58 -18.64 1.91 -8.16
C HIS A 58 -17.87 2.29 -6.90
N THR A 59 -18.49 2.10 -5.73
CA THR A 59 -17.88 2.39 -4.43
C THR A 59 -16.63 1.54 -4.19
N THR A 60 -16.70 0.24 -4.52
CA THR A 60 -15.58 -0.70 -4.39
C THR A 60 -14.40 -0.26 -5.26
N GLU A 61 -14.66 0.20 -6.49
CA GLU A 61 -13.64 0.69 -7.41
C GLU A 61 -12.98 1.99 -6.90
N GLN A 62 -13.77 2.92 -6.38
CA GLN A 62 -13.22 4.15 -5.78
C GLN A 62 -12.30 3.86 -4.60
N GLN A 63 -12.72 2.96 -3.70
CA GLN A 63 -11.91 2.55 -2.54
C GLN A 63 -10.61 1.86 -2.99
N ARG A 64 -10.68 1.03 -4.03
CA ARG A 64 -9.51 0.35 -4.59
C ARG A 64 -8.49 1.36 -5.12
N GLN A 65 -8.95 2.37 -5.85
CA GLN A 65 -8.08 3.43 -6.36
C GLN A 65 -7.46 4.25 -5.22
N HIS A 66 -8.23 4.55 -4.17
CA HIS A 66 -7.71 5.23 -2.99
C HIS A 66 -6.57 4.43 -2.36
N LYS A 67 -6.77 3.13 -2.12
CA LYS A 67 -5.76 2.25 -1.53
C LYS A 67 -4.48 2.15 -2.36
N LEU A 68 -4.61 2.10 -3.69
CA LEU A 68 -3.44 2.11 -4.58
C LEU A 68 -2.67 3.44 -4.52
N ARG A 69 -3.36 4.57 -4.39
CA ARG A 69 -2.71 5.88 -4.22
C ARG A 69 -2.01 5.98 -2.87
N GLU A 70 -2.63 5.51 -1.79
CA GLU A 70 -2.00 5.44 -0.46
C GLU A 70 -0.72 4.61 -0.51
N ALA A 71 -0.77 3.43 -1.12
CA ALA A 71 0.41 2.56 -1.29
C ALA A 71 1.53 3.28 -2.06
N SER A 72 1.20 3.93 -3.19
CA SER A 72 2.18 4.65 -4.01
C SER A 72 2.80 5.84 -3.26
N ASN A 73 2.00 6.56 -2.47
CA ASN A 73 2.50 7.69 -1.68
C ASN A 73 3.45 7.22 -0.57
N LYS A 74 3.14 6.10 0.11
CA LYS A 74 4.04 5.50 1.10
C LYS A 74 5.37 5.07 0.48
N GLU A 75 5.35 4.43 -0.69
CA GLU A 75 6.57 4.05 -1.42
C GLU A 75 7.42 5.29 -1.78
N LYS A 76 6.80 6.38 -2.22
CA LYS A 76 7.51 7.64 -2.53
C LYS A 76 8.15 8.25 -1.29
N GLN A 77 7.45 8.25 -0.15
CA GLN A 77 7.99 8.75 1.12
C GLN A 77 9.18 7.91 1.57
N GLN A 78 9.06 6.59 1.58
CA GLN A 78 10.15 5.68 1.93
C GLN A 78 11.37 5.87 1.01
N SER A 79 11.15 6.06 -0.29
CA SER A 79 12.24 6.34 -1.23
C SER A 79 12.92 7.69 -0.96
N ALA A 80 12.15 8.73 -0.63
CA ALA A 80 12.69 10.03 -0.29
C ALA A 80 13.52 10.00 1.01
N GLU A 81 13.02 9.31 2.04
CA GLU A 81 13.74 9.10 3.30
C GLU A 81 15.05 8.32 3.08
N ALA A 82 15.00 7.23 2.30
CA ALA A 82 16.20 6.46 1.97
C ALA A 82 17.27 7.31 1.25
N ARG A 83 16.85 8.20 0.35
CA ARG A 83 17.76 9.13 -0.34
C ARG A 83 18.37 10.16 0.62
N GLN A 84 17.59 10.72 1.54
CA GLN A 84 18.11 11.67 2.54
C GLN A 84 19.14 11.00 3.46
N VAL A 85 18.87 9.77 3.90
CA VAL A 85 19.81 9.00 4.72
C VAL A 85 21.11 8.75 3.95
N GLN A 86 21.04 8.35 2.68
CA GLN A 86 22.23 8.15 1.83
C GLN A 86 23.04 9.44 1.64
N GLN A 87 22.36 10.58 1.40
CA GLN A 87 23.04 11.88 1.28
C GLN A 87 23.72 12.29 2.59
N ALA A 88 23.05 12.12 3.73
CA ALA A 88 23.64 12.43 5.03
C ALA A 88 24.85 11.54 5.35
N GLN A 89 24.82 10.27 4.95
CA GLN A 89 25.98 9.38 5.08
C GLN A 89 27.14 9.79 4.17
N ALA A 90 26.86 10.21 2.93
CA ALA A 90 27.89 10.69 2.00
C ALA A 90 28.59 11.95 2.52
N VAL A 91 27.84 12.92 3.04
CA VAL A 91 28.42 14.14 3.64
C VAL A 91 29.32 13.81 4.83
N ARG A 92 28.89 12.89 5.72
CA ARG A 92 29.72 12.46 6.85
C ARG A 92 31.03 11.80 6.42
N LEU A 93 30.98 10.97 5.37
CA LEU A 93 32.17 10.32 4.81
C LEU A 93 33.15 11.34 4.21
N GLU A 94 32.65 12.35 3.51
CA GLU A 94 33.48 13.45 2.98
C GLU A 94 34.15 14.26 4.09
N ASP A 95 33.42 14.59 5.15
CA ASP A 95 33.95 15.32 6.32
C ASP A 95 35.01 14.51 7.08
N ASP A 96 34.78 13.21 7.28
CA ASP A 96 35.75 12.32 7.93
C ASP A 96 37.04 12.19 7.10
N ASP A 97 36.93 12.09 5.78
CA ASP A 97 38.07 12.08 4.86
C ASP A 97 38.85 13.40 4.89
N ALA A 98 38.15 14.54 4.88
CA ALA A 98 38.77 15.85 5.00
C ALA A 98 39.53 15.99 6.32
N ARG A 99 38.93 15.53 7.43
CA ARG A 99 39.54 15.53 8.76
C ARG A 99 40.75 14.60 8.85
N ALA A 100 40.68 13.41 8.25
CA ALA A 100 41.78 12.46 8.21
C ALA A 100 42.97 13.00 7.40
N LYS A 101 42.71 13.69 6.28
CA LYS A 101 43.75 14.37 5.48
C LYS A 101 44.40 15.52 6.26
N ALA A 102 43.60 16.35 6.94
CA ALA A 102 44.11 17.44 7.76
C ALA A 102 45.03 16.94 8.89
N ARG A 103 44.64 15.88 9.60
CA ARG A 103 45.47 15.24 10.64
C ARG A 103 46.81 14.75 10.09
N ARG A 104 46.81 14.04 8.96
CA ARG A 104 48.05 13.57 8.32
C ARG A 104 48.99 14.72 7.94
N SER A 105 48.46 15.83 7.43
CA SER A 105 49.28 16.99 7.06
C SER A 105 49.92 17.72 8.24
N LEU A 106 49.33 17.59 9.44
CA LEU A 106 49.88 18.14 10.68
C LEU A 106 50.99 17.24 11.24
N ASP A 107 50.80 15.91 11.22
CA ASP A 107 51.83 14.95 11.67
C ASP A 107 53.09 14.98 10.81
N THR A 108 53.00 15.22 9.50
CA THR A 108 54.19 15.29 8.63
C THR A 108 54.96 16.62 8.72
N ARG A 109 54.52 17.56 9.56
CA ARG A 109 55.16 18.87 9.78
C ARG A 109 55.79 19.02 11.18
N ALA A 110 55.64 18.01 12.05
CA ALA A 110 56.33 17.90 13.34
C ALA A 110 57.62 17.09 13.20
#